data_AF-A0A4Z0Z8U2-F1
#
_entry.id   AF-A0A4Z0Z8U2-F1
#
_cell.length_a   1.000
_cell.length_b   1.000
_cell.length_c   1.000
_cell.angle_alpha   90.00
_cell.angle_beta   90.00
_cell.angle_gamma   90.00
#
_symmetry.space_group_name_H-M   'P 1'
#
loop_
_entity.id
_entity.type
_entity.pdbx_description
1 polymer ?
#
loop_
_entity_poly.entity_id
_entity_poly.type
_entity_poly.pdbx_seq_one_letter_code
_entity_poly.pdbx_strand_id
1 'polypeptide(L)'
;MPSPMMNIIFTVASLLAPALALPAQVSPNPADPLNPRALGINCRGSGLCPLATIENHTGVRILQLWHDVLAATDKDPNTVYGPGEHIVCVGTSVSITIGASASAEVEGLGGELSLSSEISLGTGGVCLFPQGASLTLAQIRDLVDALGNHGCSTCGSVPIHFVDQGSNDPSPGILTSNYVGNPFCGGNCISSVGN
;
A
#
# COMPACT_ATOMS: atom_id res chain seq x y z
N MET A 1 -72.15 55.73 6.99
CA MET A 1 -71.17 56.66 7.59
C MET A 1 -69.90 55.87 7.90
N PRO A 2 -68.70 56.43 7.73
CA PRO A 2 -67.79 56.13 6.61
C PRO A 2 -66.60 55.21 6.97
N SER A 3 -66.01 54.55 5.97
CA SER A 3 -64.60 54.08 5.95
C SER A 3 -63.66 55.31 5.87
N PRO A 4 -62.34 55.27 6.24
CA PRO A 4 -61.35 54.47 5.49
C PRO A 4 -60.08 54.00 6.28
N MET A 5 -59.36 52.98 5.78
CA MET A 5 -57.92 52.98 5.41
C MET A 5 -57.11 52.01 6.29
N MET A 6 -55.96 51.46 5.97
CA MET A 6 -55.18 51.17 4.75
C MET A 6 -53.84 50.65 5.31
N ASN A 7 -53.37 49.49 4.83
CA ASN A 7 -51.99 48.98 4.85
C ASN A 7 -51.19 48.95 6.16
N ILE A 8 -50.94 47.74 6.68
CA ILE A 8 -49.64 47.40 7.27
C ILE A 8 -49.04 46.25 6.44
N ILE A 9 -47.99 46.61 5.72
CA ILE A 9 -47.14 45.72 4.93
C ILE A 9 -46.35 44.87 5.94
N PHE A 10 -46.59 43.57 5.99
CA PHE A 10 -45.62 42.63 6.56
C PHE A 10 -44.59 42.28 5.47
N THR A 11 -43.45 42.94 5.54
CA THR A 11 -42.26 42.62 4.74
C THR A 11 -41.76 41.22 5.11
N VAL A 12 -41.92 40.28 4.18
CA VAL A 12 -41.30 38.95 4.28
C VAL A 12 -39.83 39.09 3.88
N ALA A 13 -38.99 39.51 4.82
CA ALA A 13 -37.54 39.38 4.68
C ALA A 13 -37.14 37.97 5.17
N SER A 14 -37.49 36.94 4.41
CA SER A 14 -36.87 35.63 4.59
C SER A 14 -35.45 35.72 4.06
N LEU A 15 -34.50 35.84 4.98
CA LEU A 15 -33.08 35.72 4.73
C LEU A 15 -32.81 34.37 4.06
N LEU A 16 -32.51 34.41 2.77
CA LEU A 16 -31.72 33.38 2.10
C LEU A 16 -30.34 33.39 2.77
N ALA A 17 -30.17 32.56 3.80
CA ALA A 17 -28.84 32.16 4.22
C ALA A 17 -28.25 31.35 3.05
N PRO A 18 -27.12 31.77 2.45
CA PRO A 18 -26.39 30.86 1.60
C PRO A 18 -25.98 29.68 2.48
N ALA A 19 -26.41 28.48 2.11
CA ALA A 19 -25.88 27.24 2.65
C ALA A 19 -24.37 27.22 2.32
N LEU A 20 -23.57 27.82 3.18
CA LEU A 20 -22.16 27.51 3.32
C LEU A 20 -22.12 26.03 3.68
N ALA A 21 -21.88 25.20 2.67
CA ALA A 21 -21.51 23.82 2.88
C ALA A 21 -20.30 23.83 3.82
N LEU A 22 -20.51 23.40 5.06
CA LEU A 22 -19.41 23.12 5.97
C LEU A 22 -18.47 22.14 5.23
N PRO A 23 -17.15 22.28 5.35
CA PRO A 23 -16.26 21.22 4.92
C PRO A 23 -16.72 19.94 5.60
N ALA A 24 -16.94 18.88 4.81
CA ALA A 24 -17.34 17.58 5.30
C ALA A 24 -16.48 17.25 6.53
N GLN A 25 -17.11 17.18 7.70
CA GLN A 25 -16.42 16.95 8.95
C GLN A 25 -15.82 15.55 8.86
N VAL A 26 -14.51 15.48 8.60
CA VAL A 26 -13.77 14.21 8.69
C VAL A 26 -13.91 13.76 10.13
N SER A 27 -14.66 12.69 10.33
CA SER A 27 -14.92 12.13 11.64
C SER A 27 -13.59 11.65 12.24
N PRO A 28 -13.21 12.11 13.45
CA PRO A 28 -12.06 11.57 14.14
C PRO A 28 -12.32 10.14 14.65
N ASN A 29 -13.57 9.65 14.55
CA ASN A 29 -13.94 8.31 14.97
C ASN A 29 -13.49 7.27 13.91
N PRO A 30 -12.63 6.31 14.28
CA PRO A 30 -12.14 5.23 13.39
C PRO A 30 -13.17 4.14 13.10
N ALA A 31 -14.35 4.15 13.73
CA ALA A 31 -15.48 3.29 13.38
C ALA A 31 -16.51 3.98 12.45
N ASP A 32 -16.31 5.25 12.09
CA ASP A 32 -17.23 6.00 11.24
C ASP A 32 -16.99 5.68 9.75
N PRO A 33 -18.00 5.24 8.98
CA PRO A 33 -17.85 4.97 7.55
C PRO A 33 -17.42 6.18 6.70
N LEU A 34 -17.49 7.40 7.23
CA LEU A 34 -17.00 8.63 6.58
C LEU A 34 -15.54 8.96 6.93
N ASN A 35 -14.90 8.22 7.83
CA ASN A 35 -13.48 8.39 8.12
C ASN A 35 -12.65 7.65 7.04
N PRO A 36 -11.79 8.34 6.27
CA PRO A 36 -10.99 7.71 5.21
C PRO A 36 -9.96 6.70 5.74
N ARG A 37 -9.77 6.61 7.07
CA ARG A 37 -8.98 5.60 7.78
C ARG A 37 -9.82 4.46 8.40
N ALA A 38 -11.14 4.55 8.40
CA ALA A 38 -12.09 3.60 9.01
C ALA A 38 -12.58 2.51 8.05
N LEU A 39 -11.73 2.09 7.11
CA LEU A 39 -12.16 1.16 6.06
C LEU A 39 -12.12 -0.31 6.49
N GLY A 40 -11.65 -0.62 7.70
CA GLY A 40 -11.47 -2.00 8.16
C GLY A 40 -10.60 -2.81 7.19
N ILE A 41 -10.88 -4.10 7.03
CA ILE A 41 -10.25 -4.91 5.99
C ILE A 41 -10.67 -4.41 4.60
N ASN A 42 -9.71 -4.18 3.72
CA ASN A 42 -9.95 -3.65 2.37
C ASN A 42 -8.79 -3.92 1.41
N CYS A 43 -9.04 -3.81 0.11
CA CYS A 43 -8.04 -4.00 -0.95
C CYS A 43 -7.53 -2.68 -1.55
N ARG A 44 -7.57 -1.59 -0.77
CA ARG A 44 -7.11 -0.28 -1.23
C ARG A 44 -5.58 -0.20 -1.15
N GLY A 45 -4.99 0.50 -2.11
CA GLY A 45 -3.57 0.78 -2.15
C GLY A 45 -3.25 1.92 -3.11
N SER A 46 -1.96 2.14 -3.33
CA SER A 46 -1.46 3.07 -4.35
C SER A 46 -1.94 2.67 -5.74
N GLY A 47 -2.16 3.65 -6.62
CA GLY A 47 -2.39 3.39 -8.05
C GLY A 47 -1.20 2.72 -8.74
N LEU A 48 -0.03 2.69 -8.10
CA LEU A 48 1.17 1.98 -8.55
C LEU A 48 1.22 0.52 -8.12
N CYS A 49 0.30 0.05 -7.27
CA CYS A 49 0.26 -1.36 -6.84
C CYS A 49 0.22 -2.35 -8.03
N PRO A 50 -0.61 -2.15 -9.06
CA PRO A 50 -0.57 -3.00 -10.26
C PRO A 50 0.70 -2.83 -11.12
N LEU A 51 1.44 -1.73 -10.91
CA LEU A 51 2.65 -1.40 -11.67
C LEU A 51 3.95 -1.84 -10.95
N ALA A 52 3.87 -2.33 -9.72
CA ALA A 52 5.00 -3.00 -9.10
C ALA A 52 5.13 -4.48 -9.55
N THR A 53 4.34 -4.90 -10.54
CA THR A 53 4.28 -6.28 -11.06
C THR A 53 4.44 -6.37 -12.58
N ILE A 54 4.87 -5.31 -13.25
CA ILE A 54 4.93 -5.21 -14.73
C ILE A 54 6.13 -5.92 -15.37
N GLU A 55 7.07 -6.43 -14.59
CA GLU A 55 8.05 -7.40 -15.11
C GLU A 55 7.38 -8.78 -15.22
N ASN A 56 6.66 -8.94 -16.32
CA ASN A 56 6.35 -10.22 -16.96
C ASN A 56 5.48 -11.25 -16.20
N HIS A 57 4.38 -10.85 -15.56
CA HIS A 57 3.39 -11.83 -15.12
C HIS A 57 1.95 -11.31 -15.25
N THR A 58 1.21 -11.93 -16.17
CA THR A 58 -0.25 -11.90 -16.19
C THR A 58 -0.79 -12.48 -14.88
N GLY A 59 -1.35 -11.64 -14.01
CA GLY A 59 -2.11 -12.09 -12.83
C GLY A 59 -1.32 -12.29 -11.53
N VAL A 60 -0.28 -11.49 -11.27
CA VAL A 60 0.46 -11.55 -9.99
C VAL A 60 -0.46 -11.27 -8.81
N ARG A 61 -0.69 -12.30 -7.99
CA ARG A 61 -1.30 -12.19 -6.66
C ARG A 61 -0.19 -11.97 -5.65
N ILE A 62 0.30 -10.74 -5.49
CA ILE A 62 1.33 -10.42 -4.48
C ILE A 62 0.90 -10.88 -3.08
N LEU A 63 -0.40 -10.88 -2.78
CA LEU A 63 -0.91 -11.44 -1.52
C LEU A 63 -0.70 -12.96 -1.42
N GLN A 64 -0.82 -13.70 -2.53
CA GLN A 64 -0.46 -15.12 -2.57
C GLN A 64 1.05 -15.30 -2.37
N LEU A 65 1.85 -14.43 -2.98
CA LEU A 65 3.30 -14.45 -2.76
C LEU A 65 3.66 -14.17 -1.30
N TRP A 66 2.97 -13.26 -0.63
CA TRP A 66 3.12 -13.04 0.82
C TRP A 66 2.80 -14.30 1.61
N HIS A 67 1.66 -14.93 1.32
CA HIS A 67 1.30 -16.21 1.93
C HIS A 67 2.42 -17.24 1.76
N ASP A 68 2.92 -17.43 0.54
CA ASP A 68 3.92 -18.45 0.23
C ASP A 68 5.29 -18.15 0.85
N VAL A 69 5.75 -16.90 0.80
CA VAL A 69 7.03 -16.47 1.41
C VAL A 69 6.98 -16.56 2.94
N LEU A 70 5.86 -16.16 3.55
CA LEU A 70 5.67 -16.26 5.00
C LEU A 70 5.51 -17.71 5.47
N ALA A 71 4.96 -18.59 4.64
CA ALA A 71 4.89 -20.03 4.92
C ALA A 71 6.25 -20.72 4.76
N ALA A 72 7.07 -20.28 3.79
CA ALA A 72 8.36 -20.89 3.47
C ALA A 72 9.52 -20.40 4.35
N THR A 73 9.40 -19.26 5.02
CA THR A 73 10.48 -18.74 5.88
C THR A 73 10.69 -19.60 7.13
N ASP A 74 11.97 -19.77 7.50
CA ASP A 74 12.46 -20.40 8.71
C ASP A 74 12.54 -19.46 9.93
N LYS A 75 12.12 -18.20 9.77
CA LYS A 75 12.10 -17.24 10.89
C LYS A 75 11.19 -17.70 12.03
N ASP A 76 11.63 -17.40 13.25
CA ASP A 76 10.87 -17.71 14.47
C ASP A 76 9.48 -17.05 14.39
N PRO A 77 8.37 -17.79 14.60
CA PRO A 77 7.01 -17.24 14.59
C PRO A 77 6.78 -16.09 15.59
N ASN A 78 7.61 -16.00 16.63
CA ASN A 78 7.58 -14.94 17.64
C ASN A 78 8.45 -13.73 17.25
N THR A 79 9.10 -13.74 16.09
CA THR A 79 9.81 -12.56 15.56
C THR A 79 8.84 -11.39 15.48
N VAL A 80 9.19 -10.29 16.14
CA VAL A 80 8.34 -9.09 16.22
C VAL A 80 8.79 -8.08 15.18
N TYR A 81 7.84 -7.55 14.44
CA TYR A 81 8.02 -6.46 13.49
C TYR A 81 7.35 -5.20 14.02
N GLY A 82 8.10 -4.11 14.10
CA GLY A 82 7.60 -2.82 14.59
C GLY A 82 6.86 -2.01 13.53
N PRO A 83 6.10 -0.97 13.93
CA PRO A 83 5.42 -0.08 12.99
C PRO A 83 6.38 0.48 11.93
N GLY A 84 6.01 0.36 10.65
CA GLY A 84 6.80 0.82 9.50
C GLY A 84 7.95 -0.11 9.11
N GLU A 85 8.20 -1.18 9.84
CA GLU A 85 9.21 -2.17 9.47
C GLU A 85 8.69 -3.03 8.32
N HIS A 86 9.43 -3.05 7.20
CA HIS A 86 9.06 -3.91 6.08
C HIS A 86 9.45 -5.36 6.35
N ILE A 87 8.44 -6.21 6.37
CA ILE A 87 8.55 -7.65 6.59
C ILE A 87 9.08 -8.33 5.32
N VAL A 88 8.51 -7.97 4.17
CA VAL A 88 8.92 -8.46 2.85
C VAL A 88 8.54 -7.40 1.82
N CYS A 89 9.37 -7.24 0.79
CA CYS A 89 9.12 -6.36 -0.33
C CYS A 89 9.41 -7.09 -1.65
N VAL A 90 8.62 -6.79 -2.67
CA VAL A 90 8.85 -7.20 -4.06
C VAL A 90 9.06 -5.91 -4.83
N GLY A 91 10.31 -5.69 -5.20
CA GLY A 91 10.72 -4.52 -5.97
C GLY A 91 10.54 -4.75 -7.47
N THR A 92 10.27 -3.67 -8.19
CA THR A 92 10.57 -3.61 -9.62
C THR A 92 11.96 -3.03 -9.79
N SER A 93 12.84 -3.78 -10.44
CA SER A 93 14.17 -3.33 -10.74
C SER A 93 14.40 -3.37 -12.24
N VAL A 94 14.48 -2.20 -12.86
CA VAL A 94 14.90 -2.15 -14.26
C VAL A 94 16.40 -2.42 -14.32
N SER A 95 16.77 -3.57 -14.88
CA SER A 95 18.15 -3.87 -15.25
C SER A 95 18.47 -3.14 -16.55
N ILE A 96 19.30 -2.09 -16.48
CA ILE A 96 19.87 -1.47 -17.67
C ILE A 96 21.23 -2.09 -17.92
N THR A 97 21.40 -2.78 -19.05
CA THR A 97 22.71 -3.22 -19.52
C THR A 97 23.41 -2.05 -20.20
N ILE A 98 24.42 -1.49 -19.55
CA ILE A 98 25.31 -0.52 -20.18
C ILE A 98 26.47 -1.30 -20.79
N GLY A 99 26.50 -1.35 -22.12
CA GLY A 99 27.59 -1.93 -22.89
C GLY A 99 28.60 -0.85 -23.29
N ALA A 100 29.89 -1.13 -23.12
CA ALA A 100 30.96 -0.42 -23.80
C ALA A 100 31.68 -1.41 -24.73
N SER A 101 31.72 -1.07 -26.01
CA SER A 101 32.48 -1.82 -27.01
C SER A 101 33.64 -0.96 -27.49
N ALA A 102 34.86 -1.48 -27.39
CA ALA A 102 36.04 -0.90 -28.01
C ALA A 102 36.51 -1.83 -29.13
N SER A 103 36.64 -1.27 -30.33
CA SER A 103 37.27 -1.92 -31.47
C SER A 103 38.65 -1.29 -31.69
N ALA A 104 39.67 -2.13 -31.79
CA ALA A 104 41.02 -1.71 -32.16
C ALA A 104 41.42 -2.42 -33.46
N GLU A 105 41.84 -1.63 -34.43
CA GLU A 105 42.40 -2.11 -35.70
C GLU A 105 43.91 -1.93 -35.64
N VAL A 106 44.65 -3.04 -35.63
CA VAL A 106 46.10 -3.05 -35.92
C VAL A 106 46.27 -3.86 -37.19
N GLU A 107 47.10 -3.39 -38.13
CA GLU A 107 47.28 -4.00 -39.45
C GLU A 107 47.37 -5.54 -39.36
N GLY A 108 46.30 -6.22 -39.77
CA GLY A 108 46.20 -7.68 -39.85
C GLY A 108 45.48 -8.42 -38.70
N LEU A 109 45.13 -7.78 -37.58
CA LEU A 109 44.40 -8.41 -36.47
C LEU A 109 43.40 -7.42 -35.85
N GLY A 110 42.11 -7.67 -36.07
CA GLY A 110 41.01 -6.97 -35.38
C GLY A 110 40.56 -7.74 -34.14
N GLY A 111 40.30 -7.02 -33.05
CA GLY A 111 39.70 -7.56 -31.83
C GLY A 111 38.60 -6.64 -31.30
N GLU A 112 37.51 -7.23 -30.83
CA GLU A 112 36.40 -6.52 -30.18
C GLU A 112 36.41 -6.85 -28.68
N LEU A 113 36.40 -5.81 -27.84
CA LEU A 113 36.28 -5.97 -26.40
C LEU A 113 34.93 -5.37 -25.97
N SER A 114 34.03 -6.22 -25.50
CA SER A 114 32.73 -5.81 -24.96
C SER A 114 32.74 -5.94 -23.43
N LEU A 115 32.47 -4.84 -22.73
CA LEU A 115 32.17 -4.85 -21.30
C LEU A 115 30.68 -4.54 -21.11
N SER A 116 29.98 -5.35 -20.34
CA SER A 116 28.61 -5.09 -19.92
C SER A 116 28.56 -4.86 -18.41
N SER A 117 27.75 -3.90 -17.97
CA SER A 117 27.41 -3.69 -16.57
C SER A 117 25.90 -3.66 -16.42
N GLU A 118 25.36 -4.36 -15.42
CA GLU A 118 23.95 -4.33 -15.09
C GLU A 118 23.73 -3.34 -13.96
N ILE A 119 22.99 -2.26 -14.23
CA ILE A 119 22.57 -1.32 -13.21
C ILE A 119 21.10 -1.62 -12.92
N SER A 120 20.84 -2.05 -11.68
CA SER A 120 19.50 -2.29 -11.16
C SER A 120 18.98 -0.98 -10.54
N LEU A 121 18.17 -0.22 -11.28
CA LEU A 121 17.52 0.98 -10.74
C LEU A 121 16.23 0.58 -10.00
N GLY A 122 16.30 0.53 -8.68
CA GLY A 122 15.13 0.31 -7.83
C GLY A 122 14.11 1.44 -8.05
N THR A 123 13.00 1.12 -8.71
CA THR A 123 11.96 2.12 -9.03
C THR A 123 10.89 2.21 -7.93
N GLY A 124 10.91 1.24 -7.01
CA GLY A 124 9.97 1.05 -5.91
C GLY A 124 9.53 -0.42 -5.83
N GLY A 125 8.57 -0.72 -4.96
CA GLY A 125 8.06 -2.08 -4.80
C GLY A 125 6.81 -2.17 -3.93
N VAL A 126 6.11 -3.29 -3.97
CA VAL A 126 5.05 -3.58 -2.98
C VAL A 126 5.71 -4.17 -1.74
N CYS A 127 5.42 -3.61 -0.57
CA CYS A 127 5.91 -4.09 0.70
C CYS A 127 4.75 -4.45 1.62
N LEU A 128 5.01 -5.44 2.49
CA LEU A 128 4.17 -5.81 3.62
C LEU A 128 4.78 -5.23 4.91
N PHE A 129 4.01 -4.46 5.66
CA PHE A 129 4.47 -3.81 6.89
C PHE A 129 3.31 -3.50 7.84
N PRO A 130 3.52 -3.56 9.17
CA PRO A 130 2.52 -3.15 10.15
C PRO A 130 2.55 -1.63 10.35
N GLN A 131 1.40 -1.06 10.73
CA GLN A 131 1.25 0.36 11.06
C GLN A 131 0.45 0.50 12.35
N GLY A 132 0.92 1.37 13.26
CA GLY A 132 0.23 1.65 14.53
C GLY A 132 0.46 0.64 15.65
N ALA A 133 0.92 -0.59 15.34
CA ALA A 133 1.27 -1.60 16.33
C ALA A 133 2.43 -2.49 15.85
N SER A 134 3.04 -3.20 16.80
CA SER A 134 3.98 -4.28 16.50
C SER A 134 3.25 -5.61 16.38
N LEU A 135 3.69 -6.47 15.46
CA LEU A 135 3.09 -7.79 15.22
C LEU A 135 4.14 -8.88 15.24
N THR A 136 3.76 -10.06 15.74
CA THR A 136 4.58 -11.27 15.56
C THR A 136 4.41 -11.82 14.15
N LEU A 137 5.41 -12.55 13.66
CA LEU A 137 5.33 -13.25 12.38
C LEU A 137 4.12 -14.19 12.31
N ALA A 138 3.76 -14.85 13.41
CA ALA A 138 2.56 -15.67 13.50
C ALA A 138 1.28 -14.86 13.22
N GLN A 139 1.11 -13.70 13.87
CA GLN A 139 -0.03 -12.82 13.61
C GLN A 139 -0.05 -12.30 12.17
N ILE A 140 1.13 -11.99 11.62
CA ILE A 140 1.27 -11.51 10.25
C ILE A 140 0.77 -12.57 9.25
N ARG A 141 1.09 -13.85 9.45
CA ARG A 141 0.60 -14.96 8.62
C ARG A 141 -0.93 -15.00 8.59
N ASP A 142 -1.56 -15.02 9.76
CA ASP A 142 -3.02 -15.07 9.87
C ASP A 142 -3.71 -13.87 9.18
N LEU A 143 -3.11 -12.68 9.31
CA LEU A 143 -3.63 -11.45 8.71
C LEU A 143 -3.43 -11.41 7.18
N VAL A 144 -2.34 -11.97 6.66
CA VAL A 144 -2.15 -12.13 5.21
C VAL A 144 -3.15 -13.10 4.63
N ASP A 145 -3.44 -14.21 5.32
CA ASP A 145 -4.48 -15.15 4.92
C ASP A 145 -5.85 -14.47 4.88
N ALA A 146 -6.16 -13.64 5.88
CA ALA A 146 -7.39 -12.85 5.89
C ALA A 146 -7.50 -11.92 4.67
N LEU A 147 -6.41 -11.25 4.28
CA LEU A 147 -6.37 -10.41 3.08
C LEU A 147 -6.59 -11.21 1.78
N GLY A 148 -5.95 -12.38 1.67
CA GLY A 148 -6.14 -13.30 0.55
C GLY A 148 -7.57 -13.80 0.44
N ASN A 149 -8.14 -14.25 1.57
CA ASN A 149 -9.52 -14.73 1.68
C ASN A 149 -10.56 -13.62 1.41
N HIS A 150 -10.23 -12.37 1.74
CA HIS A 150 -11.03 -11.20 1.39
C HIS A 150 -11.00 -10.86 -0.12
N GLY A 151 -10.11 -11.49 -0.89
CA GLY A 151 -10.00 -11.31 -2.34
C GLY A 151 -9.04 -10.22 -2.77
N CYS A 152 -8.16 -9.75 -1.89
CA CYS A 152 -7.14 -8.77 -2.25
C CYS A 152 -6.02 -9.46 -3.04
N SER A 153 -5.75 -8.97 -4.27
CA SER A 153 -4.73 -9.56 -5.13
C SER A 153 -3.34 -9.01 -4.86
N THR A 154 -3.20 -7.68 -4.72
CA THR A 154 -1.88 -7.02 -4.74
C THR A 154 -1.63 -6.13 -3.52
N CYS A 155 -2.60 -5.26 -3.22
CA CYS A 155 -2.53 -4.35 -2.10
C CYS A 155 -3.81 -4.43 -1.27
N GLY A 156 -3.68 -4.03 -0.01
CA GLY A 156 -4.77 -4.05 0.94
C GLY A 156 -4.28 -3.76 2.34
N SER A 157 -5.22 -3.65 3.26
CA SER A 157 -4.94 -3.51 4.69
C SER A 157 -5.97 -4.26 5.50
N VAL A 158 -5.56 -4.77 6.66
CA VAL A 158 -6.40 -5.53 7.58
C VAL A 158 -6.13 -5.06 9.01
N PRO A 159 -7.17 -4.79 9.82
CA PRO A 159 -7.02 -4.50 11.24
C PRO A 159 -6.34 -5.64 11.98
N ILE A 160 -5.46 -5.31 12.92
CA ILE A 160 -4.68 -6.32 13.65
C ILE A 160 -5.54 -7.25 14.51
N HIS A 161 -6.75 -6.80 14.88
CA HIS A 161 -7.70 -7.60 15.67
C HIS A 161 -8.78 -8.30 14.84
N PHE A 162 -8.59 -8.38 13.52
CA PHE A 162 -9.57 -8.95 12.61
C PHE A 162 -9.74 -10.46 12.79
N VAL A 163 -8.64 -11.19 13.02
CA VAL A 163 -8.67 -12.66 13.10
C VAL A 163 -8.97 -13.16 14.52
N ASP A 164 -8.32 -12.59 15.54
CA ASP A 164 -8.46 -13.02 16.94
C ASP A 164 -9.76 -12.53 17.60
N GLN A 165 -10.27 -11.36 17.21
CA GLN A 165 -11.46 -10.76 17.82
C GLN A 165 -12.62 -10.52 16.84
N GLY A 166 -12.43 -10.79 15.54
CA GLY A 166 -13.43 -10.44 14.53
C GLY A 166 -13.64 -8.93 14.38
N SER A 167 -12.71 -8.11 14.89
CA SER A 167 -12.86 -6.66 14.91
C SER A 167 -12.43 -6.05 13.59
N ASN A 168 -13.31 -5.25 13.00
CA ASN A 168 -13.00 -4.50 11.79
C ASN A 168 -12.50 -3.06 12.07
N ASP A 169 -12.12 -2.77 13.31
CA ASP A 169 -11.63 -1.47 13.75
C ASP A 169 -10.12 -1.30 13.52
N PRO A 170 -9.67 -0.37 12.65
CA PRO A 170 -8.26 -0.16 12.35
C PRO A 170 -7.49 0.63 13.43
N SER A 171 -8.17 1.19 14.45
CA SER A 171 -7.54 2.02 15.49
C SER A 171 -6.34 1.39 16.20
N PRO A 172 -6.40 0.11 16.61
CA PRO A 172 -5.32 -0.51 17.36
C PRO A 172 -4.08 -0.75 16.50
N GLY A 173 -4.25 -0.75 15.17
CA GLY A 173 -3.20 -0.98 14.20
C GLY A 173 -3.73 -1.71 12.97
N ILE A 174 -2.97 -1.66 11.89
CA ILE A 174 -3.26 -2.36 10.64
C ILE A 174 -2.02 -3.04 10.08
N LEU A 175 -2.18 -4.22 9.48
CA LEU A 175 -1.19 -4.78 8.57
C LEU A 175 -1.50 -4.28 7.16
N THR A 176 -0.47 -3.83 6.44
CA THR A 176 -0.65 -3.20 5.12
C THR A 176 0.28 -3.80 4.09
N SER A 177 -0.29 -4.16 2.93
CA SER A 177 0.43 -4.41 1.68
C SER A 177 0.23 -3.21 0.76
N ASN A 178 1.29 -2.44 0.49
CA ASN A 178 1.19 -1.25 -0.35
C ASN A 178 2.50 -0.93 -1.09
N TYR A 179 2.42 -0.11 -2.14
CA TYR A 179 3.57 0.41 -2.85
C TYR A 179 4.42 1.33 -1.96
N VAL A 180 5.73 1.13 -1.99
CA VAL A 180 6.75 1.95 -1.34
C VAL A 180 7.78 2.36 -2.40
N GLY A 181 8.05 3.66 -2.50
CA GLY A 181 9.01 4.18 -3.50
C GLY A 181 10.46 3.80 -3.20
N ASN A 182 10.82 3.65 -1.93
CA ASN A 182 12.16 3.22 -1.51
C ASN A 182 12.04 2.04 -0.53
N PRO A 183 11.77 0.83 -1.03
CA PRO A 183 11.63 -0.35 -0.19
C PRO A 183 12.97 -0.59 0.53
N PHE A 184 12.91 -0.62 1.86
CA PHE A 184 14.07 -0.91 2.70
C PHE A 184 13.82 -2.17 3.53
N CYS A 185 14.86 -2.95 3.77
CA CYS A 185 14.84 -4.03 4.75
C CYS A 185 15.69 -3.62 5.96
N GLY A 186 15.08 -3.50 7.13
CA GLY A 186 15.75 -3.09 8.37
C GLY A 186 16.56 -4.18 9.08
N GLY A 187 16.86 -5.30 8.41
CA GLY A 187 17.63 -6.43 8.96
C GLY A 187 16.81 -7.67 9.33
N ASN A 188 15.52 -7.53 9.65
CA ASN A 188 14.65 -8.68 9.99
C ASN A 188 13.70 -9.11 8.87
N CYS A 189 13.75 -8.48 7.70
CA CYS A 189 12.88 -8.85 6.60
C CYS A 189 13.15 -10.27 6.10
N ILE A 190 12.17 -10.81 5.41
CA ILE A 190 12.26 -12.04 4.63
C ILE A 190 12.64 -11.61 3.22
N SER A 191 13.94 -11.61 2.91
CA SER A 191 14.39 -11.49 1.53
C SER A 191 14.02 -12.79 0.81
N SER A 192 13.46 -12.69 -0.40
CA SER A 192 13.07 -13.86 -1.21
C SER A 192 14.11 -14.96 -1.10
N VAL A 193 13.63 -16.15 -0.74
CA VAL A 193 14.36 -17.40 -0.78
C VAL A 193 14.92 -17.53 -2.18
N GLY A 194 16.25 -17.47 -2.31
CA GLY A 194 16.91 -17.81 -3.55
C GLY A 194 16.79 -19.32 -3.77
N ASN A 195 16.29 -19.68 -4.95
CA ASN A 195 16.75 -20.85 -5.70
C ASN A 195 16.58 -20.58 -7.19
#